data_AF-A0A920LQ80-F1
#
_entry.id   AF-A0A920LQ80-F1
#
_cell.length_a   1.000
_cell.length_b   1.000
_cell.length_c   1.000
_cell.angle_alpha   90.00
_cell.angle_beta   90.00
_cell.angle_gamma   90.00
#
_symmetry.space_group_name_H-M   'P 1'
#
loop_
_entity.id
_entity.type
_entity.pdbx_description
1 polymer ?
#
loop_
_entity_poly.entity_id
_entity_poly.type
_entity_poly.pdbx_seq_one_letter_code
_entity_poly.pdbx_strand_id
1 'polypeptide(L)'
;MGCAGAWQTWCGELNYSSDIDLILLHDPIDNPLTDPETSQATYVGMTRDLVRLLSTSTGDGIGWRVDLRLRPDPGATAVSIQREAALGYYESIARTWERAAFIRARPVAGDIAMGEQFLADIQPFVWRRTLDYTVMDDMKVMLRRPTGATGWEGFNLKTGPNGIRSIEFLTHVLQLVGGGRVETLRDGSTLPALAALATEQWISEAQRDRLSTLYLELRRAEHRLQMMADAQTHALPRTMEGIGEAACFMGHEGDRPFLQALETVLAEVGANTTHRLFGDEDDDDGADAPPLEDSDRLAVWLKGRGFSRPADIAAILSGWTAGRIAATRGERSRALLGRIIPPMISHLSSAADPDAAFAAFAGFVEGLPASVQIFSLLDHNRDLTRLLGDVLVLSPRLGTTLRNHPMLFDLVLFRDFFAPLPDADSFETELRDGISDMPVESALELITRKTRERRFRAEVQGLSGVADRVTVGRALSDGAEAVIRVVRDLARTDMERRHGAIEGDILVLAMGRLGQRDLTATSDLDLVFAWDAPDDGQSAGRSGGGGALGATAYFTRLAQTMASWLGGATGEGVLFSIDTRLRPDGEKGAFAPRLDRL
;
A
#
# COMPACT_ATOMS: atom_id res chain seq x y z
N MET A 1 -12.10 -26.69 -21.69
CA MET A 1 -12.30 -25.27 -22.06
C MET A 1 -13.11 -24.66 -20.95
N GLY A 2 -12.58 -23.70 -20.20
CA GLY A 2 -13.35 -22.95 -19.22
C GLY A 2 -13.70 -21.58 -19.81
N CYS A 3 -14.97 -21.20 -19.79
CA CYS A 3 -15.38 -19.82 -20.07
C CYS A 3 -15.44 -19.07 -18.73
N ALA A 4 -14.63 -18.01 -18.57
CA ALA A 4 -14.82 -17.04 -17.51
C ALA A 4 -15.56 -15.83 -18.10
N GLY A 5 -16.74 -15.50 -17.58
CA GLY A 5 -17.46 -14.27 -17.96
C GLY A 5 -17.02 -13.08 -17.10
N ALA A 6 -17.06 -11.86 -17.63
CA ALA A 6 -16.75 -10.64 -16.86
C ALA A 6 -17.78 -9.50 -17.06
N TRP A 7 -17.69 -8.49 -16.19
CA TRP A 7 -18.37 -7.17 -16.14
C TRP A 7 -19.87 -7.06 -15.83
N GLN A 8 -20.77 -7.60 -16.66
CA GLN A 8 -22.22 -7.37 -16.46
C GLN A 8 -23.04 -8.64 -16.44
N THR A 9 -22.46 -9.75 -16.86
CA THR A 9 -23.23 -10.90 -17.29
C THR A 9 -23.92 -11.62 -16.15
N TRP A 10 -23.41 -11.57 -14.92
CA TRP A 10 -23.89 -12.54 -13.92
C TRP A 10 -23.88 -12.16 -12.43
N CYS A 11 -23.59 -10.91 -12.05
CA CYS A 11 -23.83 -10.41 -10.68
C CYS A 11 -25.31 -10.03 -10.43
N GLY A 12 -26.25 -10.59 -11.20
CA GLY A 12 -27.67 -10.22 -11.15
C GLY A 12 -28.00 -8.82 -11.69
N GLU A 13 -27.03 -8.17 -12.35
CA GLU A 13 -27.11 -6.77 -12.78
C GLU A 13 -27.10 -6.61 -14.32
N LEU A 14 -27.63 -7.57 -15.08
CA LEU A 14 -27.66 -7.50 -16.53
C LEU A 14 -28.49 -6.31 -17.03
N ASN A 15 -28.03 -5.68 -18.12
CA ASN A 15 -28.81 -4.70 -18.86
C ASN A 15 -29.84 -5.36 -19.77
N TYR A 16 -30.96 -4.70 -20.05
CA TYR A 16 -32.02 -5.21 -20.91
C TYR A 16 -31.50 -5.57 -22.32
N SER A 17 -30.61 -4.73 -22.86
CA SER A 17 -29.81 -5.05 -24.06
C SER A 17 -28.33 -4.91 -23.71
N SER A 18 -27.64 -6.04 -23.51
CA SER A 18 -26.21 -6.11 -23.16
C SER A 18 -25.43 -7.04 -24.07
N ASP A 19 -24.15 -6.74 -24.27
CA ASP A 19 -23.19 -7.73 -24.75
C ASP A 19 -22.83 -8.68 -23.59
N ILE A 20 -22.36 -9.88 -23.93
CA ILE A 20 -21.73 -10.79 -22.98
C ILE A 20 -20.21 -10.70 -23.09
N ASP A 21 -19.54 -10.25 -22.03
CA ASP A 21 -18.09 -10.23 -22.01
C ASP A 21 -17.52 -11.58 -21.57
N LEU A 22 -16.71 -12.21 -22.42
CA LEU A 22 -16.13 -13.53 -22.18
C LEU A 22 -14.60 -13.52 -22.30
N ILE A 23 -13.95 -14.26 -21.41
CA ILE A 23 -12.54 -14.66 -21.49
C ILE A 23 -12.50 -16.18 -21.62
N LEU A 24 -11.87 -16.66 -22.68
CA LEU A 24 -11.77 -18.09 -22.99
C LEU A 24 -10.40 -18.61 -22.58
N LEU A 25 -10.39 -19.56 -21.64
CA LEU A 25 -9.19 -20.21 -21.14
C LEU A 25 -9.17 -21.69 -21.53
N HIS A 26 -7.98 -22.18 -21.83
CA HIS A 26 -7.74 -23.60 -22.04
C HIS A 26 -6.44 -24.04 -21.38
N ASP A 27 -6.41 -25.32 -21.01
CA ASP A 27 -5.28 -25.97 -20.38
C ASP A 27 -4.91 -27.17 -21.26
N PRO A 28 -3.75 -27.14 -21.94
CA PRO A 28 -3.33 -28.22 -22.83
C PRO A 28 -2.60 -29.35 -22.09
N ILE A 29 -2.36 -29.25 -20.78
CA ILE A 29 -1.54 -30.18 -20.02
C ILE A 29 -2.41 -31.11 -19.19
N ASP A 30 -3.29 -30.55 -18.35
CA ASP A 30 -4.04 -31.33 -17.36
C ASP A 30 -5.29 -32.00 -17.96
N ASN A 31 -5.82 -31.47 -19.07
CA ASN A 31 -7.01 -32.00 -19.74
C ASN A 31 -7.02 -31.76 -21.28
N PRO A 32 -6.07 -32.34 -22.04
CA PRO A 32 -5.94 -32.10 -23.47
C PRO A 32 -7.09 -32.74 -24.28
N LEU A 33 -7.82 -31.90 -25.03
CA LEU A 33 -8.78 -32.38 -26.06
C LEU A 33 -8.07 -32.76 -27.36
N THR A 34 -6.90 -32.20 -27.60
CA THR A 34 -6.05 -32.45 -28.78
C THR A 34 -4.60 -32.46 -28.35
N ASP A 35 -3.72 -32.80 -29.28
CA ASP A 35 -2.28 -32.69 -29.07
C ASP A 35 -1.88 -31.28 -28.57
N PRO A 36 -1.09 -31.16 -27.49
CA PRO A 36 -0.72 -29.87 -26.89
C PRO A 36 -0.11 -28.87 -27.87
N GLU A 37 0.68 -29.33 -28.86
CA GLU A 37 1.31 -28.47 -29.86
C GLU A 37 0.29 -27.84 -30.83
N THR A 38 -0.87 -28.48 -31.03
CA THR A 38 -1.95 -28.00 -31.92
C THR A 38 -3.17 -27.45 -31.19
N SER A 39 -3.17 -27.54 -29.85
CA SER A 39 -4.27 -27.16 -28.96
C SER A 39 -4.79 -25.74 -29.23
N GLN A 40 -3.88 -24.76 -29.34
CA GLN A 40 -4.20 -23.35 -29.54
C GLN A 40 -5.10 -23.11 -30.77
N ALA A 41 -4.81 -23.75 -31.90
CA ALA A 41 -5.58 -23.58 -33.13
C ALA A 41 -7.00 -24.15 -32.99
N THR A 42 -7.12 -25.31 -32.34
CA THR A 42 -8.40 -25.97 -32.07
C THR A 42 -9.28 -25.10 -31.18
N TYR A 43 -8.76 -24.63 -30.04
CA TYR A 43 -9.54 -23.81 -29.11
C TYR A 43 -9.91 -22.45 -29.70
N VAL A 44 -9.04 -21.83 -30.52
CA VAL A 44 -9.39 -20.61 -31.27
C VAL A 44 -10.53 -20.87 -32.27
N GLY A 45 -10.52 -22.03 -32.95
CA GLY A 45 -11.63 -22.46 -33.82
C GLY A 45 -12.94 -22.59 -33.04
N MET A 46 -12.91 -23.30 -31.91
CA MET A 46 -14.06 -23.47 -31.03
C MET A 46 -14.60 -22.13 -30.51
N THR A 47 -13.73 -21.20 -30.10
CA THR A 47 -14.15 -19.86 -29.67
C THR A 47 -14.87 -19.10 -30.80
N ARG A 48 -14.36 -19.18 -32.04
CA ARG A 48 -15.00 -18.53 -33.19
C ARG A 48 -16.36 -19.13 -33.50
N ASP A 49 -16.47 -20.46 -33.44
CA ASP A 49 -17.76 -21.14 -33.63
C ASP A 49 -18.75 -20.78 -32.53
N LEU A 50 -18.31 -20.69 -31.27
CA LEU A 50 -19.14 -20.24 -30.15
C LEU A 50 -19.66 -18.81 -30.37
N VAL A 51 -18.77 -17.88 -30.70
CA VAL A 51 -19.15 -16.48 -31.00
C VAL A 51 -20.13 -16.44 -32.17
N ARG A 52 -19.88 -17.21 -33.23
CA ARG A 52 -20.79 -17.31 -34.38
C ARG A 52 -22.15 -17.83 -33.94
N LEU A 53 -22.22 -18.93 -33.20
CA LEU A 53 -23.48 -19.52 -32.76
C LEU A 53 -24.31 -18.55 -31.91
N LEU A 54 -23.66 -17.76 -31.06
CA LEU A 54 -24.34 -16.78 -30.21
C LEU A 54 -24.77 -15.52 -30.99
N SER A 55 -23.94 -15.04 -31.92
CA SER A 55 -24.14 -13.75 -32.60
C SER A 55 -24.85 -13.85 -33.96
N THR A 56 -25.06 -15.06 -34.50
CA THR A 56 -25.71 -15.23 -35.81
C THR A 56 -27.18 -14.86 -35.73
N SER A 57 -27.62 -13.99 -36.66
CA SER A 57 -29.04 -13.65 -36.81
C SER A 57 -29.80 -14.80 -37.47
N THR A 58 -30.88 -15.20 -36.84
CA THR A 58 -31.82 -16.23 -37.31
C THR A 58 -33.19 -15.61 -37.57
N GLY A 59 -34.18 -16.41 -37.96
CA GLY A 59 -35.58 -15.94 -38.07
C GLY A 59 -36.15 -15.41 -36.74
N ASP A 60 -35.57 -15.84 -35.62
CA ASP A 60 -35.95 -15.44 -34.26
C ASP A 60 -35.02 -14.35 -33.68
N GLY A 61 -34.14 -13.77 -34.49
CA GLY A 61 -33.15 -12.78 -34.06
C GLY A 61 -31.78 -13.37 -33.70
N ILE A 62 -31.00 -12.63 -32.92
CA ILE A 62 -29.67 -13.06 -32.42
C ILE A 62 -29.79 -13.63 -31.00
N GLY A 63 -28.90 -14.55 -30.63
CA GLY A 63 -28.81 -15.03 -29.25
C GLY A 63 -28.21 -13.98 -28.32
N TRP A 64 -26.91 -13.73 -28.47
CA TRP A 64 -26.16 -12.70 -27.72
C TRP A 64 -25.03 -12.13 -28.57
N ARG A 65 -24.78 -10.83 -28.41
CA ARG A 65 -23.54 -10.21 -28.88
C ARG A 65 -22.42 -10.55 -27.89
N VAL A 66 -21.28 -10.98 -28.40
CA VAL A 66 -20.14 -11.42 -27.57
C VAL A 66 -18.99 -10.42 -27.68
N ASP A 67 -18.48 -9.96 -26.54
CA ASP A 67 -17.27 -9.14 -26.45
C ASP A 67 -16.12 -9.95 -25.83
N LEU A 68 -14.98 -9.96 -26.52
CA LEU A 68 -13.76 -10.67 -26.10
C LEU A 68 -12.61 -9.71 -25.75
N ARG A 69 -12.87 -8.41 -25.64
CA ARG A 69 -11.83 -7.37 -25.47
C ARG A 69 -11.22 -7.31 -24.07
N LEU A 70 -11.84 -7.95 -23.09
CA LEU A 70 -11.35 -7.97 -21.71
C LEU A 70 -10.25 -9.00 -21.44
N ARG A 71 -9.93 -9.84 -22.43
CA ARG A 71 -8.83 -10.81 -22.33
C ARG A 71 -7.47 -10.08 -22.26
N PRO A 72 -6.44 -10.71 -21.66
CA PRO A 72 -5.06 -10.20 -21.65
C PRO A 72 -4.62 -9.65 -23.00
N ASP A 73 -4.14 -8.41 -23.07
CA ASP A 73 -3.68 -7.73 -24.30
C ASP A 73 -4.44 -8.17 -25.58
N PRO A 74 -5.69 -7.71 -25.78
CA PRO A 74 -6.56 -8.20 -26.85
C PRO A 74 -6.04 -7.87 -28.26
N GLY A 75 -5.02 -7.01 -28.39
CA GLY A 75 -4.36 -6.74 -29.67
C GLY A 75 -3.27 -7.77 -30.00
N ALA A 76 -2.63 -8.37 -28.99
CA ALA A 76 -1.51 -9.29 -29.15
C ALA A 76 -1.86 -10.76 -28.87
N THR A 77 -2.93 -11.02 -28.11
CA THR A 77 -3.32 -12.40 -27.73
C THR A 77 -4.43 -12.97 -28.59
N ALA A 78 -4.38 -14.29 -28.74
CA ALA A 78 -5.45 -15.06 -29.37
C ALA A 78 -6.77 -14.98 -28.57
N VAL A 79 -7.88 -15.26 -29.25
CA VAL A 79 -9.23 -15.25 -28.65
C VAL A 79 -9.46 -16.36 -27.62
N SER A 80 -8.60 -17.37 -27.59
CA SER A 80 -8.50 -18.38 -26.53
C SER A 80 -7.07 -18.33 -26.00
N ILE A 81 -6.88 -18.28 -24.69
CA ILE A 81 -5.57 -18.10 -24.05
C ILE A 81 -5.26 -19.31 -23.19
N GLN A 82 -4.00 -19.75 -23.21
CA GLN A 82 -3.53 -20.81 -22.32
C GLN A 82 -3.54 -20.32 -20.88
N ARG A 83 -4.00 -21.15 -19.94
CA ARG A 83 -4.12 -20.80 -18.52
C ARG A 83 -2.80 -20.26 -17.96
N GLU A 84 -1.69 -20.93 -18.23
CA GLU A 84 -0.35 -20.58 -17.74
C GLU A 84 0.12 -19.25 -18.32
N ALA A 85 -0.17 -19.00 -19.60
CA ALA A 85 0.16 -17.73 -20.25
C ALA A 85 -0.66 -16.57 -19.67
N ALA A 86 -1.94 -16.80 -19.35
CA ALA A 86 -2.78 -15.82 -18.68
C ALA A 86 -2.27 -15.53 -17.25
N LEU A 87 -1.87 -16.55 -16.49
CA LEU A 87 -1.27 -16.39 -15.17
C LEU A 87 0.02 -15.55 -15.24
N GLY A 88 0.95 -15.91 -16.14
CA GLY A 88 2.19 -15.16 -16.33
C GLY A 88 1.97 -13.70 -16.78
N TYR A 89 0.90 -13.44 -17.56
CA TYR A 89 0.50 -12.07 -17.91
C TYR A 89 0.08 -11.27 -16.67
N TYR A 90 -0.83 -11.81 -15.86
CA TYR A 90 -1.33 -11.10 -14.68
C TYR A 90 -0.29 -10.98 -13.55
N GLU A 91 0.67 -11.90 -13.47
CA GLU A 91 1.83 -11.76 -12.58
C GLU A 91 2.76 -10.61 -13.01
N SER A 92 2.93 -10.38 -14.32
CA SER A 92 3.93 -9.46 -14.86
C SER A 92 3.41 -8.05 -15.19
N ILE A 93 2.13 -7.89 -15.54
CA ILE A 93 1.53 -6.62 -15.99
C ILE A 93 0.35 -6.26 -15.10
N ALA A 94 0.42 -5.08 -14.47
CA ALA A 94 -0.61 -4.60 -13.54
C ALA A 94 -1.36 -3.40 -14.10
N ARG A 95 -2.38 -3.63 -14.95
CA ARG A 95 -3.33 -2.56 -15.29
C ARG A 95 -4.49 -2.57 -14.32
N THR A 96 -4.73 -1.42 -13.69
CA THR A 96 -5.76 -1.25 -12.66
C THR A 96 -7.17 -1.64 -13.13
N TRP A 97 -7.53 -1.34 -14.38
CA TRP A 97 -8.86 -1.63 -14.91
C TRP A 97 -9.11 -3.14 -15.10
N GLU A 98 -8.06 -3.94 -15.33
CA GLU A 98 -8.18 -5.40 -15.44
C GLU A 98 -8.52 -5.99 -14.07
N ARG A 99 -7.96 -5.44 -12.99
CA ARG A 99 -8.31 -5.85 -11.62
C ARG A 99 -9.79 -5.58 -11.32
N ALA A 100 -10.31 -4.41 -11.69
CA ALA A 100 -11.72 -4.09 -11.54
C ALA A 100 -12.63 -5.05 -12.35
N ALA A 101 -12.17 -5.50 -13.53
CA ALA A 101 -12.89 -6.48 -14.33
C ALA A 101 -13.07 -7.83 -13.60
N PHE A 102 -12.03 -8.28 -12.90
CA PHE A 102 -12.02 -9.57 -12.21
C PHE A 102 -12.81 -9.59 -10.90
N ILE A 103 -13.18 -8.44 -10.33
CA ILE A 103 -14.12 -8.37 -9.19
C ILE A 103 -15.44 -9.06 -9.53
N ARG A 104 -15.88 -8.94 -10.79
CA ARG A 104 -17.14 -9.47 -11.29
C ARG A 104 -17.00 -10.77 -12.08
N ALA A 105 -15.81 -11.35 -12.12
CA ALA A 105 -15.55 -12.53 -12.94
C ALA A 105 -16.03 -13.82 -12.27
N ARG A 106 -16.62 -14.72 -13.07
CA ARG A 106 -16.93 -16.08 -12.62
C ARG A 106 -16.85 -17.09 -13.78
N PRO A 107 -16.60 -18.38 -13.52
CA PRO A 107 -16.69 -19.43 -14.52
C PRO A 107 -18.15 -19.70 -14.85
N VAL A 108 -18.48 -19.86 -16.14
CA VAL A 108 -19.88 -19.99 -16.61
C VAL A 108 -20.13 -21.19 -17.51
N ALA A 109 -19.10 -21.73 -18.18
CA ALA A 109 -19.27 -22.87 -19.07
C ALA A 109 -17.99 -23.69 -19.20
N GLY A 110 -18.16 -24.98 -19.48
CA GLY A 110 -17.09 -25.94 -19.69
C GLY A 110 -16.48 -26.47 -18.39
N ASP A 111 -15.16 -26.42 -18.23
CA ASP A 111 -14.49 -26.88 -17.00
C ASP A 111 -14.56 -25.79 -15.91
N ILE A 112 -15.60 -25.88 -15.08
CA ILE A 112 -15.86 -24.91 -14.02
C ILE A 112 -14.78 -24.97 -12.94
N ALA A 113 -14.29 -26.16 -12.59
CA ALA A 113 -13.25 -26.34 -11.58
C ALA A 113 -11.93 -25.67 -12.00
N MET A 114 -11.52 -25.81 -13.26
CA MET A 114 -10.37 -25.09 -13.82
C MET A 114 -10.56 -23.57 -13.75
N GLY A 115 -11.76 -23.07 -14.05
CA GLY A 115 -12.06 -21.65 -13.97
C GLY A 115 -12.01 -21.12 -12.53
N GLU A 116 -12.55 -21.86 -11.56
CA GLU A 116 -12.49 -21.53 -10.14
C GLU A 116 -11.05 -21.51 -9.63
N GLN A 117 -10.25 -22.51 -10.03
CA GLN A 117 -8.83 -22.56 -9.69
C GLN A 117 -8.06 -21.38 -10.30
N PHE A 118 -8.29 -21.06 -11.58
CA PHE A 118 -7.68 -19.88 -12.21
C PHE A 118 -8.02 -18.58 -11.47
N LEU A 119 -9.29 -18.40 -11.08
CA LEU A 119 -9.69 -17.23 -10.30
C LEU A 119 -9.04 -17.19 -8.91
N ALA A 120 -8.86 -18.35 -8.27
CA ALA A 120 -8.12 -18.47 -7.02
C ALA A 120 -6.64 -18.09 -7.20
N ASP A 121 -5.99 -18.56 -8.28
CA ASP A 121 -4.59 -18.31 -8.60
C ASP A 121 -4.32 -16.81 -8.83
N ILE A 122 -5.27 -16.06 -9.43
CA ILE A 122 -5.14 -14.61 -9.64
C ILE A 122 -5.63 -13.75 -8.45
N GLN A 123 -6.15 -14.33 -7.36
CA GLN A 123 -6.58 -13.56 -6.17
C GLN A 123 -5.48 -12.62 -5.64
N PRO A 124 -4.19 -13.02 -5.53
CA PRO A 124 -3.13 -12.13 -5.05
C PRO A 124 -2.90 -10.91 -5.96
N PHE A 125 -3.20 -11.05 -7.25
CA PHE A 125 -3.12 -9.97 -8.23
C PHE A 125 -4.29 -8.98 -8.08
N VAL A 126 -5.52 -9.50 -7.96
CA VAL A 126 -6.73 -8.68 -7.82
C VAL A 126 -6.76 -7.99 -6.45
N TRP A 127 -6.54 -8.75 -5.38
CA TRP A 127 -6.70 -8.37 -3.98
C TRP A 127 -5.36 -8.25 -3.25
N ARG A 128 -4.57 -7.25 -3.64
CA ARG A 128 -3.26 -6.99 -3.03
C ARG A 128 -3.38 -6.66 -1.54
N ARG A 129 -2.52 -7.26 -0.71
CA ARG A 129 -2.44 -6.97 0.74
C ARG A 129 -1.80 -5.60 1.03
N THR A 130 -0.90 -5.18 0.15
CA THR A 130 -0.29 -3.86 0.12
C THR A 130 -1.20 -2.89 -0.64
N LEU A 131 -1.36 -1.68 -0.09
CA LEU A 131 -2.30 -0.71 -0.64
C LEU A 131 -1.65 -0.03 -1.86
N ASP A 132 -2.24 -0.29 -3.02
CA ASP A 132 -1.75 0.21 -4.29
C ASP A 132 -2.48 1.51 -4.66
N TYR A 133 -1.99 2.64 -4.17
CA TYR A 133 -2.57 3.96 -4.42
C TYR A 133 -2.52 4.33 -5.92
N THR A 134 -1.68 3.65 -6.73
CA THR A 134 -1.66 3.88 -8.18
C THR A 134 -2.98 3.52 -8.85
N VAL A 135 -3.72 2.59 -8.24
CA VAL A 135 -5.09 2.22 -8.61
C VAL A 135 -5.98 3.44 -8.60
N MET A 136 -5.94 4.23 -7.53
CA MET A 136 -6.87 5.34 -7.31
C MET A 136 -6.71 6.45 -8.35
N ASP A 137 -5.48 6.76 -8.73
CA ASP A 137 -5.15 7.72 -9.80
C ASP A 137 -5.56 7.22 -11.19
N ASP A 138 -5.22 5.98 -11.56
CA ASP A 138 -5.58 5.40 -12.87
C ASP A 138 -7.11 5.41 -13.05
N MET A 139 -7.79 5.09 -11.95
CA MET A 139 -9.23 5.09 -11.82
C MET A 139 -9.80 6.52 -11.89
N LYS A 140 -9.23 7.51 -11.19
CA LYS A 140 -9.63 8.93 -11.29
C LYS A 140 -9.44 9.50 -12.70
N VAL A 141 -8.34 9.19 -13.37
CA VAL A 141 -8.05 9.60 -14.75
C VAL A 141 -9.04 8.97 -15.74
N MET A 142 -9.47 7.72 -15.52
CA MET A 142 -10.52 7.09 -16.32
C MET A 142 -11.88 7.79 -16.20
N LEU A 143 -12.22 8.40 -15.06
CA LEU A 143 -13.44 9.21 -14.90
C LEU A 143 -13.31 10.63 -15.43
N ARG A 144 -12.12 11.24 -15.37
CA ARG A 144 -11.87 12.62 -15.80
C ARG A 144 -11.90 12.83 -17.32
N ARG A 145 -12.34 11.86 -18.13
CA ARG A 145 -12.50 12.09 -19.57
C ARG A 145 -13.49 13.25 -19.79
N PRO A 146 -13.11 14.31 -20.52
CA PRO A 146 -13.93 15.50 -20.64
C PRO A 146 -15.26 15.19 -21.32
N THR A 147 -16.34 15.67 -20.72
CA THR A 147 -17.66 15.74 -21.32
C THR A 147 -17.73 16.90 -22.30
N GLY A 148 -17.56 16.58 -23.59
CA GLY A 148 -18.05 17.42 -24.67
C GLY A 148 -19.52 17.11 -24.94
N ALA A 149 -20.43 17.74 -24.18
CA ALA A 149 -21.81 18.02 -24.60
C ALA A 149 -22.46 18.97 -23.59
N THR A 150 -22.62 20.23 -23.94
CA THR A 150 -23.33 21.26 -23.15
C THR A 150 -24.86 21.15 -23.31
N GLY A 151 -25.42 19.94 -23.19
CA GLY A 151 -26.87 19.70 -23.36
C GLY A 151 -27.32 18.28 -22.98
N TRP A 152 -28.64 18.11 -22.81
CA TRP A 152 -29.27 16.85 -22.42
C TRP A 152 -29.48 15.86 -23.58
N GLU A 153 -29.54 16.36 -24.81
CA GLU A 153 -29.69 15.55 -26.01
C GLU A 153 -28.47 14.65 -26.21
N GLY A 154 -28.67 13.33 -26.15
CA GLY A 154 -27.56 12.37 -26.21
C GLY A 154 -26.75 12.23 -24.92
N PHE A 155 -27.19 12.83 -23.81
CA PHE A 155 -26.51 12.69 -22.51
C PHE A 155 -26.44 11.23 -22.08
N ASN A 156 -25.25 10.75 -21.72
CA ASN A 156 -25.02 9.35 -21.37
C ASN A 156 -25.19 9.11 -19.86
N LEU A 157 -26.23 8.38 -19.45
CA LEU A 157 -26.51 8.08 -18.04
C LEU A 157 -25.44 7.21 -17.37
N LYS A 158 -24.67 6.43 -18.16
CA LYS A 158 -23.63 5.56 -17.64
C LYS A 158 -22.31 6.29 -17.48
N THR A 159 -21.89 7.03 -18.51
CA THR A 159 -20.54 7.60 -18.60
C THR A 159 -20.49 9.13 -18.47
N GLY A 160 -21.64 9.79 -18.38
CA GLY A 160 -21.74 11.23 -18.14
C GLY A 160 -21.33 11.61 -16.71
N PRO A 161 -21.21 12.91 -16.43
CA PRO A 161 -20.89 13.41 -15.10
C PRO A 161 -21.88 12.85 -14.08
N ASN A 162 -21.35 12.30 -12.99
CA ASN A 162 -22.14 11.73 -11.89
C ASN A 162 -23.15 10.65 -12.32
N GLY A 163 -22.87 9.94 -13.41
CA GLY A 163 -23.71 8.83 -13.88
C GLY A 163 -23.49 7.52 -13.10
N ILE A 164 -24.06 6.43 -13.61
CA ILE A 164 -23.99 5.08 -13.01
C ILE A 164 -22.53 4.68 -12.72
N ARG A 165 -21.62 4.98 -13.65
CA ARG A 165 -20.20 4.64 -13.51
C ARG A 165 -19.56 5.27 -12.29
N SER A 166 -20.00 6.45 -11.84
CA SER A 166 -19.45 7.09 -10.64
C SER A 166 -19.70 6.26 -9.37
N ILE A 167 -20.88 5.63 -9.27
CA ILE A 167 -21.24 4.76 -8.15
C ILE A 167 -20.47 3.44 -8.23
N GLU A 168 -20.47 2.79 -9.40
CA GLU A 168 -19.70 1.55 -9.62
C GLU A 168 -18.22 1.75 -9.31
N PHE A 169 -17.70 2.90 -9.74
CA PHE A 169 -16.33 3.29 -9.53
C PHE A 169 -15.96 3.44 -8.06
N LEU A 170 -16.70 4.27 -7.31
CA LEU A 170 -16.46 4.43 -5.88
C LEU A 170 -16.43 3.05 -5.21
N THR A 171 -17.42 2.22 -5.54
CA THR A 171 -17.53 0.86 -5.00
C THR A 171 -16.29 0.04 -5.34
N HIS A 172 -15.92 -0.08 -6.61
CA HIS A 172 -14.75 -0.86 -7.06
C HIS A 172 -13.44 -0.36 -6.46
N VAL A 173 -13.23 0.96 -6.35
CA VAL A 173 -12.03 1.50 -5.73
C VAL A 173 -11.95 1.05 -4.28
N LEU A 174 -13.02 1.25 -3.51
CA LEU A 174 -13.02 0.87 -2.10
C LEU A 174 -12.85 -0.63 -1.91
N GLN A 175 -13.43 -1.45 -2.79
CA GLN A 175 -13.21 -2.90 -2.82
C GLN A 175 -11.76 -3.25 -3.13
N LEU A 176 -11.11 -2.66 -4.14
CA LEU A 176 -9.71 -2.94 -4.47
C LEU A 176 -8.76 -2.48 -3.36
N VAL A 177 -9.10 -1.41 -2.66
CA VAL A 177 -8.33 -0.86 -1.54
C VAL A 177 -8.47 -1.73 -0.28
N GLY A 178 -9.69 -2.18 0.06
CA GLY A 178 -9.97 -2.93 1.29
C GLY A 178 -9.98 -4.45 1.14
N GLY A 179 -10.32 -4.96 -0.03
CA GLY A 179 -10.62 -6.37 -0.32
C GLY A 179 -9.43 -7.31 -0.13
N GLY A 180 -8.20 -6.83 -0.24
CA GLY A 180 -7.00 -7.61 0.09
C GLY A 180 -6.90 -8.02 1.55
N ARG A 181 -7.56 -7.29 2.45
CA ARG A 181 -7.56 -7.53 3.91
C ARG A 181 -8.90 -8.05 4.42
N VAL A 182 -9.99 -7.63 3.79
CA VAL A 182 -11.35 -7.94 4.21
C VAL A 182 -12.09 -8.63 3.07
N GLU A 183 -12.27 -9.94 3.21
CA GLU A 183 -12.85 -10.79 2.16
C GLU A 183 -14.33 -10.47 1.88
N THR A 184 -15.08 -10.02 2.88
CA THR A 184 -16.49 -9.62 2.73
C THR A 184 -16.69 -8.47 1.74
N LEU A 185 -15.64 -7.69 1.46
CA LEU A 185 -15.67 -6.62 0.46
C LEU A 185 -15.55 -7.12 -0.99
N ARG A 186 -15.32 -8.42 -1.22
CA ARG A 186 -15.03 -8.97 -2.57
C ARG A 186 -16.27 -9.31 -3.40
N ASP A 187 -17.46 -8.84 -2.99
CA ASP A 187 -18.70 -9.13 -3.72
C ASP A 187 -18.68 -8.53 -5.14
N GLY A 188 -19.14 -9.28 -6.14
CA GLY A 188 -19.17 -8.81 -7.53
C GLY A 188 -20.30 -7.80 -7.82
N SER A 189 -21.33 -7.78 -6.99
CA SER A 189 -22.55 -6.98 -7.22
C SER A 189 -22.45 -5.65 -6.48
N THR A 190 -22.95 -4.57 -7.09
CA THR A 190 -22.75 -3.21 -6.58
C THR A 190 -23.48 -2.98 -5.25
N LEU A 191 -24.73 -3.44 -5.12
CA LEU A 191 -25.53 -3.22 -3.90
C LEU A 191 -25.02 -4.01 -2.68
N PRO A 192 -24.73 -5.33 -2.76
CA PRO A 192 -24.07 -6.05 -1.67
C PRO A 192 -22.70 -5.48 -1.32
N ALA A 193 -21.90 -5.06 -2.30
CA ALA A 193 -20.61 -4.43 -2.04
C ALA A 193 -20.76 -3.12 -1.24
N LEU A 194 -21.74 -2.26 -1.56
CA LEU A 194 -22.05 -1.07 -0.77
C LEU A 194 -22.47 -1.41 0.67
N ALA A 195 -23.25 -2.48 0.86
CA ALA A 195 -23.63 -2.96 2.20
C ALA A 195 -22.42 -3.46 3.00
N ALA A 196 -21.52 -4.21 2.37
CA ALA A 196 -20.28 -4.67 3.00
C ALA A 196 -19.36 -3.49 3.36
N LEU A 197 -19.24 -2.51 2.47
CA LEU A 197 -18.47 -1.28 2.72
C LEU A 197 -19.00 -0.48 3.91
N ALA A 198 -20.32 -0.41 4.10
CA ALA A 198 -20.92 0.24 5.26
C ALA A 198 -20.70 -0.56 6.55
N THR A 199 -20.85 -1.89 6.49
CA THR A 199 -20.62 -2.79 7.64
C THR A 199 -19.19 -2.68 8.16
N GLU A 200 -18.22 -2.56 7.25
CA GLU A 200 -16.80 -2.40 7.54
C GLU A 200 -16.38 -0.92 7.77
N GLN A 201 -17.35 0.00 7.87
CA GLN A 201 -17.16 1.43 8.17
C GLN A 201 -16.27 2.19 7.18
N TRP A 202 -16.25 1.75 5.92
CA TRP A 202 -15.61 2.51 4.83
C TRP A 202 -16.50 3.68 4.39
N ILE A 203 -17.81 3.46 4.35
CA ILE A 203 -18.82 4.49 4.10
C ILE A 203 -19.84 4.52 5.23
N SER A 204 -20.58 5.62 5.38
CA SER A 204 -21.67 5.68 6.36
C SER A 204 -22.89 4.88 5.88
N GLU A 205 -23.72 4.42 6.83
CA GLU A 205 -24.99 3.76 6.49
C GLU A 205 -25.89 4.66 5.64
N ALA A 206 -25.93 5.96 5.94
CA ALA A 206 -26.68 6.96 5.17
C ALA A 206 -26.17 7.08 3.73
N GLN A 207 -24.85 7.11 3.53
CA GLN A 207 -24.24 7.13 2.19
C GLN A 207 -24.56 5.85 1.42
N ARG A 208 -24.51 4.68 2.07
CA ARG A 208 -24.91 3.40 1.46
C ARG A 208 -26.37 3.39 1.02
N ASP A 209 -27.29 3.83 1.87
CA ASP A 209 -28.73 3.87 1.55
C ASP A 209 -29.02 4.81 0.38
N ARG A 210 -28.34 5.97 0.38
CA ARG A 210 -28.51 6.95 -0.69
C ARG A 210 -27.93 6.46 -2.01
N LEU A 211 -26.71 5.97 -2.04
CA LEU A 211 -26.09 5.41 -3.24
C LEU A 211 -26.87 4.22 -3.79
N SER A 212 -27.41 3.35 -2.92
CA SER A 212 -28.24 2.21 -3.35
C SER A 212 -29.51 2.66 -4.07
N THR A 213 -30.17 3.69 -3.53
CA THR A 213 -31.39 4.27 -4.13
C THR A 213 -31.08 4.90 -5.49
N LEU A 214 -30.06 5.78 -5.54
CA LEU A 214 -29.65 6.48 -6.75
C LEU A 214 -29.20 5.50 -7.85
N TYR A 215 -28.46 4.45 -7.48
CA TYR A 215 -28.04 3.40 -8.40
C TYR A 215 -29.25 2.71 -9.03
N LEU A 216 -30.23 2.27 -8.23
CA LEU A 216 -31.44 1.63 -8.74
C LEU A 216 -32.28 2.55 -9.64
N GLU A 217 -32.37 3.84 -9.32
CA GLU A 217 -33.07 4.83 -10.16
C GLU A 217 -32.40 5.00 -11.53
N LEU A 218 -31.09 5.19 -11.55
CA LEU A 218 -30.34 5.33 -12.80
C LEU A 218 -30.36 4.04 -13.64
N ARG A 219 -30.25 2.86 -13.01
CA ARG A 219 -30.37 1.56 -13.69
C ARG A 219 -31.77 1.37 -14.29
N ARG A 220 -32.84 1.76 -13.59
CA ARG A 220 -34.21 1.73 -14.13
C ARG A 220 -34.36 2.65 -15.35
N ALA A 221 -33.80 3.86 -15.30
CA ALA A 221 -33.82 4.77 -16.44
C ALA A 221 -33.03 4.19 -17.63
N GLU A 222 -31.83 3.66 -17.38
CA GLU A 222 -31.00 2.98 -18.39
C GLU A 222 -31.75 1.81 -19.06
N HIS A 223 -32.36 0.92 -18.27
CA HIS A 223 -33.13 -0.21 -18.80
C HIS A 223 -34.30 0.22 -19.66
N ARG A 224 -35.02 1.27 -19.26
CA ARG A 224 -36.16 1.81 -20.03
C ARG A 224 -35.73 2.43 -21.35
N LEU A 225 -34.60 3.14 -21.38
CA LEU A 225 -34.04 3.66 -22.63
C LEU A 225 -33.67 2.52 -23.59
N GLN A 226 -33.12 1.41 -23.06
CA GLN A 226 -32.82 0.22 -23.86
C GLN A 226 -34.07 -0.47 -24.38
N MET A 227 -35.14 -0.57 -23.56
CA MET A 227 -36.43 -1.12 -23.98
C MET A 227 -37.07 -0.30 -25.10
N MET A 228 -37.04 1.03 -24.99
CA MET A 228 -37.62 1.91 -26.02
C MET A 228 -36.86 1.84 -27.35
N ALA A 229 -35.53 1.79 -27.29
CA ALA A 229 -34.69 1.75 -28.48
C ALA A 229 -34.49 0.34 -29.04
N ASP A 230 -34.90 -0.70 -28.29
CA ASP A 230 -34.53 -2.10 -28.50
C ASP A 230 -33.02 -2.27 -28.81
N ALA A 231 -32.19 -1.49 -28.10
CA ALA A 231 -30.78 -1.32 -28.41
C ALA A 231 -29.96 -1.06 -27.15
N GLN A 232 -28.65 -1.28 -27.26
CA GLN A 232 -27.66 -1.02 -26.20
C GLN A 232 -27.33 0.48 -26.15
N THR A 233 -28.32 1.28 -25.79
CA THR A 233 -28.13 2.70 -25.53
C THR A 233 -28.02 2.96 -24.03
N HIS A 234 -27.14 3.88 -23.68
CA HIS A 234 -27.07 4.51 -22.36
C HIS A 234 -27.38 6.00 -22.44
N ALA A 235 -27.62 6.50 -23.65
CA ALA A 235 -27.82 7.90 -23.93
C ALA A 235 -29.31 8.24 -23.98
N LEU A 236 -29.65 9.40 -23.45
CA LEU A 236 -30.93 10.05 -23.72
C LEU A 236 -31.10 10.25 -25.23
N PRO A 237 -32.36 10.29 -25.73
CA PRO A 237 -32.62 10.62 -27.12
C PRO A 237 -31.96 11.93 -27.55
N ARG A 238 -31.62 12.03 -28.84
CA ARG A 238 -30.94 13.21 -29.41
C ARG A 238 -31.88 14.36 -29.74
N THR A 239 -33.16 14.24 -29.41
CA THR A 239 -34.18 15.28 -29.61
C THR A 239 -34.96 15.45 -28.31
N MET A 240 -35.30 16.70 -27.99
CA MET A 240 -36.17 17.01 -26.85
C MET A 240 -37.54 16.29 -26.90
N GLU A 241 -38.10 16.10 -28.09
CA GLU A 241 -39.33 15.32 -28.29
C GLU A 241 -39.15 13.86 -27.85
N GLY A 242 -38.07 13.21 -28.28
CA GLY A 242 -37.76 11.85 -27.84
C GLY A 242 -37.46 11.75 -26.35
N ILE A 243 -36.82 12.78 -25.76
CA ILE A 243 -36.65 12.87 -24.30
C ILE A 243 -38.02 12.95 -23.60
N GLY A 244 -38.98 13.69 -24.16
CA GLY A 244 -40.35 13.76 -23.66
C GLY A 244 -41.06 12.41 -23.68
N GLU A 245 -40.94 11.64 -24.78
CA GLU A 245 -41.48 10.28 -24.86
C GLU A 245 -40.85 9.35 -23.80
N ALA A 246 -39.53 9.44 -23.64
CA ALA A 246 -38.81 8.66 -22.63
C ALA A 246 -39.23 9.04 -21.21
N ALA A 247 -39.41 10.33 -20.95
CA ALA A 247 -39.90 10.85 -19.69
C ALA A 247 -41.29 10.30 -19.35
N CYS A 248 -42.22 10.29 -20.31
CA CYS A 248 -43.55 9.71 -20.15
C CYS A 248 -43.48 8.21 -19.84
N PHE A 249 -42.64 7.45 -20.54
CA PHE A 249 -42.43 6.02 -20.26
C PHE A 249 -41.83 5.77 -18.87
N MET A 250 -41.04 6.72 -18.36
CA MET A 250 -40.50 6.70 -16.99
C MET A 250 -41.49 7.20 -15.93
N GLY A 251 -42.67 7.67 -16.31
CA GLY A 251 -43.74 8.11 -15.41
C GLY A 251 -43.75 9.61 -15.10
N HIS A 252 -43.03 10.42 -15.87
CA HIS A 252 -43.04 11.89 -15.75
C HIS A 252 -44.04 12.53 -16.70
N GLU A 253 -44.52 13.73 -16.39
CA GLU A 253 -45.49 14.47 -17.21
C GLU A 253 -44.91 15.02 -18.52
N GLY A 254 -43.59 15.00 -18.68
CA GLY A 254 -42.88 15.47 -19.88
C GLY A 254 -41.38 15.61 -19.66
N ASP A 255 -40.69 16.16 -20.67
CA ASP A 255 -39.24 16.36 -20.69
C ASP A 255 -38.73 17.22 -19.53
N ARG A 256 -39.34 18.38 -19.27
CA ARG A 256 -38.84 19.35 -18.28
C ARG A 256 -38.86 18.82 -16.84
N PRO A 257 -39.97 18.26 -16.31
CA PRO A 257 -39.98 17.66 -14.96
C PRO A 257 -39.01 16.48 -14.82
N PHE A 258 -38.85 15.68 -15.88
CA PHE A 258 -37.89 14.58 -15.90
C PHE A 258 -36.45 15.07 -15.81
N LEU A 259 -36.06 16.05 -16.62
CA LEU A 259 -34.69 16.58 -16.62
C LEU A 259 -34.33 17.23 -15.30
N GLN A 260 -35.27 17.92 -14.64
CA GLN A 260 -35.05 18.51 -13.32
C GLN A 260 -34.87 17.42 -12.24
N ALA A 261 -35.65 16.34 -12.31
CA ALA A 261 -35.47 15.19 -11.42
C ALA A 261 -34.12 14.50 -11.67
N LEU A 262 -33.74 14.32 -12.94
CA LEU A 262 -32.46 13.72 -13.33
C LEU A 262 -31.26 14.57 -12.87
N GLU A 263 -31.33 15.90 -13.04
CA GLU A 263 -30.31 16.82 -12.53
C GLU A 263 -30.14 16.69 -11.01
N THR A 264 -31.24 16.58 -10.27
CA THR A 264 -31.21 16.35 -8.82
C THR A 264 -30.53 15.02 -8.49
N VAL A 265 -30.92 13.93 -9.16
CA VAL A 265 -30.31 12.59 -8.98
C VAL A 265 -28.81 12.64 -9.25
N LEU A 266 -28.37 13.25 -10.36
CA LEU A 266 -26.96 13.35 -10.73
C LEU A 266 -26.17 14.22 -9.75
N ALA A 267 -26.73 15.34 -9.28
CA ALA A 267 -26.10 16.17 -8.24
C ALA A 267 -25.91 15.38 -6.94
N GLU A 268 -26.92 14.60 -6.55
CA GLU A 268 -26.84 13.75 -5.36
C GLU A 268 -25.87 12.58 -5.51
N VAL A 269 -25.74 11.99 -6.71
CA VAL A 269 -24.65 11.02 -6.98
C VAL A 269 -23.30 11.70 -6.78
N GLY A 270 -23.11 12.91 -7.30
CA GLY A 270 -21.88 13.68 -7.08
C GLY A 270 -21.58 13.85 -5.59
N ALA A 271 -22.54 14.34 -4.81
CA ALA A 271 -22.40 14.56 -3.38
C ALA A 271 -22.15 13.29 -2.57
N ASN A 272 -22.65 12.13 -3.01
CA ASN A 272 -22.50 10.86 -2.31
C ASN A 272 -21.35 10.00 -2.85
N THR A 273 -20.70 10.41 -3.95
CA THR A 273 -19.52 9.72 -4.49
C THR A 273 -18.20 10.37 -4.07
N THR A 274 -18.27 11.43 -3.25
CA THR A 274 -17.12 11.96 -2.51
C THR A 274 -16.74 11.01 -1.38
N HIS A 275 -15.44 10.89 -1.12
CA HIS A 275 -14.92 10.05 -0.06
C HIS A 275 -13.57 10.59 0.40
N ARG A 276 -13.26 10.48 1.70
CA ARG A 276 -12.01 10.96 2.32
C ARG A 276 -10.72 10.51 1.62
N LEU A 277 -10.75 9.32 0.97
CA LEU A 277 -9.61 8.80 0.20
C LEU A 277 -9.35 9.57 -1.10
N PHE A 278 -10.32 10.35 -1.58
CA PHE A 278 -10.21 11.13 -2.80
C PHE A 278 -9.81 12.58 -2.56
N GLY A 279 -9.83 13.04 -1.30
CA GLY A 279 -9.54 14.41 -0.88
C GLY A 279 -10.65 15.38 -1.27
N ASP A 280 -11.06 16.24 -0.33
CA ASP A 280 -11.76 17.47 -0.68
C ASP A 280 -10.75 18.38 -1.39
N GLU A 281 -11.11 18.90 -2.57
CA GLU A 281 -10.28 19.81 -3.37
C GLU A 281 -10.18 21.23 -2.76
N ASP A 282 -10.76 21.48 -1.59
CA ASP A 282 -10.82 22.80 -0.97
C ASP A 282 -9.93 22.88 0.29
N ASP A 283 -8.64 23.16 0.09
CA ASP A 283 -7.84 23.90 1.07
C ASP A 283 -6.68 24.56 0.30
N ASP A 284 -6.73 25.90 0.29
CA ASP A 284 -6.00 26.93 -0.47
C ASP A 284 -4.48 27.01 -0.15
N ASP A 285 -3.89 25.94 0.38
CA ASP A 285 -2.48 25.89 0.80
C ASP A 285 -1.54 25.78 -0.42
N GLY A 286 -1.40 26.88 -1.16
CA GLY A 286 -0.47 27.02 -2.28
C GLY A 286 -1.08 27.47 -3.60
N ALA A 287 -2.29 28.04 -3.63
CA ALA A 287 -2.92 28.50 -4.88
C ALA A 287 -2.15 29.61 -5.62
N ASP A 288 -1.23 30.31 -4.93
CA ASP A 288 -0.32 31.30 -5.52
C ASP A 288 1.01 30.70 -6.03
N ALA A 289 1.22 29.39 -5.90
CA ALA A 289 2.48 28.75 -6.24
C ALA A 289 2.73 28.80 -7.76
N PRO A 290 3.90 29.30 -8.21
CA PRO A 290 4.26 29.26 -9.61
C PRO A 290 4.57 27.82 -10.05
N PRO A 291 4.50 27.53 -11.36
CA PRO A 291 4.96 26.26 -11.91
C PRO A 291 6.42 25.99 -11.47
N LEU A 292 6.72 24.76 -11.04
CA LEU A 292 8.05 24.37 -10.54
C LEU A 292 9.16 24.47 -11.61
N GLU A 293 8.79 24.60 -12.88
CA GLU A 293 9.68 24.80 -14.02
C GLU A 293 10.15 26.25 -14.14
N ASP A 294 9.42 27.21 -13.56
CA ASP A 294 9.75 28.64 -13.59
C ASP A 294 10.57 29.01 -12.34
N SER A 295 11.88 28.74 -12.43
CA SER A 295 12.83 28.95 -11.32
C SER A 295 12.86 30.39 -10.81
N ASP A 296 12.64 31.39 -11.69
CA ASP A 296 12.70 32.80 -11.32
C ASP A 296 11.48 33.19 -10.46
N ARG A 297 10.27 32.80 -10.90
CA ARG A 297 9.06 33.03 -10.10
C ARG A 297 9.06 32.22 -8.81
N LEU A 298 9.57 30.98 -8.86
CA LEU A 298 9.68 30.11 -7.69
C LEU A 298 10.61 30.70 -6.63
N ALA A 299 11.75 31.29 -7.02
CA ALA A 299 12.65 31.96 -6.09
C ALA A 299 11.98 33.18 -5.41
N VAL A 300 11.16 33.95 -6.14
CA VAL A 300 10.38 35.06 -5.54
C VAL A 300 9.36 34.52 -4.54
N TRP A 301 8.64 33.46 -4.91
CA TRP A 301 7.62 32.82 -4.06
C TRP A 301 8.22 32.25 -2.76
N LEU A 302 9.38 31.59 -2.86
CA LEU A 302 10.14 31.08 -1.71
C LEU A 302 10.64 32.20 -0.81
N LYS A 303 11.17 33.29 -1.38
CA LYS A 303 11.64 34.45 -0.61
C LYS A 303 10.50 35.09 0.20
N GLY A 304 9.30 35.17 -0.38
CA GLY A 304 8.10 35.68 0.30
C GLY A 304 7.67 34.84 1.52
N ARG A 305 8.14 33.59 1.60
CA ARG A 305 7.84 32.62 2.67
C ARG A 305 8.99 32.44 3.66
N GLY A 306 9.99 33.33 3.66
CA GLY A 306 11.03 33.35 4.68
C GLY A 306 12.24 32.45 4.42
N PHE A 307 12.34 31.82 3.24
CA PHE A 307 13.55 31.08 2.85
C PHE A 307 14.72 32.03 2.56
N SER A 308 15.89 31.72 3.11
CA SER A 308 17.10 32.53 2.99
C SER A 308 17.86 32.25 1.68
N ARG A 309 17.74 31.04 1.13
CA ARG A 309 18.42 30.60 -0.11
C ARG A 309 17.44 30.21 -1.23
N PRO A 310 16.53 31.11 -1.64
CA PRO A 310 15.44 30.77 -2.57
C PRO A 310 15.92 30.31 -3.95
N ALA A 311 17.04 30.85 -4.46
CA ALA A 311 17.57 30.47 -5.77
C ALA A 311 18.12 29.02 -5.79
N ASP A 312 18.79 28.60 -4.71
CA ASP A 312 19.33 27.25 -4.59
C ASP A 312 18.19 26.22 -4.46
N ILE A 313 17.17 26.55 -3.66
CA ILE A 313 15.97 25.73 -3.47
C ILE A 313 15.21 25.60 -4.79
N ALA A 314 14.99 26.71 -5.51
CA ALA A 314 14.34 26.68 -6.82
C ALA A 314 15.10 25.81 -7.82
N ALA A 315 16.44 25.88 -7.84
CA ALA A 315 17.27 25.04 -8.71
C ALA A 315 17.15 23.53 -8.39
N ILE A 316 17.01 23.16 -7.11
CA ILE A 316 16.75 21.77 -6.69
C ILE A 316 15.38 21.31 -7.20
N LEU A 317 14.33 22.11 -6.96
CA LEU A 317 12.96 21.79 -7.38
C LEU A 317 12.84 21.67 -8.91
N SER A 318 13.45 22.57 -9.67
CA SER A 318 13.52 22.46 -11.14
C SER A 318 14.40 21.28 -11.59
N GLY A 319 15.39 20.87 -10.80
CA GLY A 319 16.16 19.64 -11.05
C GLY A 319 15.29 18.38 -10.91
N TRP A 320 14.37 18.37 -9.96
CA TRP A 320 13.42 17.27 -9.76
C TRP A 320 12.42 17.18 -10.91
N THR A 321 11.86 18.29 -11.39
CA THR A 321 10.99 18.31 -12.59
C THR A 321 11.74 17.96 -13.88
N ALA A 322 13.04 18.20 -13.96
CA ALA A 322 13.87 17.70 -15.05
C ALA A 322 14.16 16.18 -14.97
N GLY A 323 13.71 15.48 -13.93
CA GLY A 323 13.91 14.03 -13.77
C GLY A 323 15.34 13.63 -13.37
N ARG A 324 16.10 14.53 -12.73
CA ARG A 324 17.53 14.31 -12.42
C ARG A 324 17.78 13.28 -11.31
N ILE A 325 16.76 12.92 -10.53
CA ILE A 325 16.86 11.96 -9.43
C ILE A 325 16.03 10.71 -9.72
N ALA A 326 16.39 9.58 -9.10
CA ALA A 326 15.75 8.29 -9.36
C ALA A 326 14.22 8.34 -9.18
N ALA A 327 13.77 8.96 -8.10
CA ALA A 327 12.35 9.10 -7.76
C ALA A 327 11.54 9.91 -8.79
N THR A 328 12.18 10.79 -9.58
CA THR A 328 11.50 11.72 -10.51
C THR A 328 11.71 11.40 -11.98
N ARG A 329 12.28 10.24 -12.33
CA ARG A 329 12.45 9.82 -13.72
C ARG A 329 11.13 9.62 -14.46
N GLY A 330 10.10 9.17 -13.74
CA GLY A 330 8.77 8.98 -14.30
C GLY A 330 8.01 10.29 -14.44
N GLU A 331 7.32 10.49 -15.57
CA GLU A 331 6.44 11.65 -15.79
C GLU A 331 5.37 11.78 -14.70
N ARG A 332 4.79 10.64 -14.31
CA ARG A 332 3.82 10.56 -13.21
C ARG A 332 4.39 10.99 -11.86
N SER A 333 5.61 10.58 -11.52
CA SER A 333 6.27 11.02 -10.28
C SER A 333 6.43 12.53 -10.23
N ARG A 334 6.81 13.14 -11.38
CA ARG A 334 6.98 14.60 -11.48
C ARG A 334 5.66 15.34 -11.32
N ALA A 335 4.58 14.83 -11.92
CA ALA A 335 3.25 15.42 -11.78
C ALA A 335 2.75 15.38 -10.32
N LEU A 336 2.93 14.25 -9.63
CA LEU A 336 2.57 14.12 -8.21
C LEU A 336 3.41 15.02 -7.32
N LEU A 337 4.73 15.06 -7.54
CA LEU A 337 5.62 15.95 -6.82
C LEU A 337 5.20 17.42 -7.02
N GLY A 338 4.82 17.81 -8.24
CA GLY A 338 4.26 19.13 -8.54
C GLY A 338 3.08 19.55 -7.66
N ARG A 339 2.26 18.58 -7.22
CA ARG A 339 1.11 18.83 -6.34
C ARG A 339 1.45 18.79 -4.85
N ILE A 340 2.48 18.02 -4.46
CA ILE A 340 2.95 17.92 -3.06
C ILE A 340 3.81 19.11 -2.66
N ILE A 341 4.65 19.63 -3.56
CA ILE A 341 5.62 20.68 -3.22
C ILE A 341 4.96 21.94 -2.66
N PRO A 342 3.91 22.52 -3.27
CA PRO A 342 3.30 23.75 -2.75
C PRO A 342 2.80 23.67 -1.29
N PRO A 343 1.99 22.67 -0.90
CA PRO A 343 1.56 22.54 0.49
C PRO A 343 2.72 22.18 1.42
N MET A 344 3.67 21.33 0.98
CA MET A 344 4.84 20.99 1.77
C MET A 344 5.72 22.21 2.06
N ILE A 345 6.05 23.02 1.07
CA ILE A 345 6.85 24.24 1.25
C ILE A 345 6.16 25.23 2.19
N SER A 346 4.84 25.38 2.05
CA SER A 346 4.05 26.23 2.96
C SER A 346 4.15 25.73 4.40
N HIS A 347 4.08 24.41 4.62
CA HIS A 347 4.29 23.81 5.95
C HIS A 347 5.72 24.02 6.47
N LEU A 348 6.74 23.73 5.66
CA LEU A 348 8.15 23.87 6.03
C LEU A 348 8.54 25.33 6.33
N SER A 349 7.84 26.31 5.73
CA SER A 349 8.06 27.73 6.00
C SER A 349 7.72 28.15 7.43
N SER A 350 6.93 27.35 8.15
CA SER A 350 6.59 27.57 9.56
C SER A 350 7.70 27.13 10.52
N ALA A 351 8.73 26.44 10.03
CA ALA A 351 9.86 25.98 10.85
C ALA A 351 10.68 27.16 11.40
N ALA A 352 11.36 26.93 12.53
CA ALA A 352 12.32 27.90 13.06
C ALA A 352 13.49 28.16 12.09
N ASP A 353 13.85 27.17 11.29
CA ASP A 353 14.81 27.26 10.18
C ASP A 353 14.23 26.57 8.93
N PRO A 354 13.53 27.33 8.06
CA PRO A 354 12.91 26.80 6.84
C PRO A 354 13.91 26.18 5.88
N ASP A 355 15.11 26.76 5.74
CA ASP A 355 16.16 26.26 4.85
C ASP A 355 16.65 24.87 5.30
N ALA A 356 16.86 24.68 6.61
CA ALA A 356 17.21 23.37 7.16
C ALA A 356 16.09 22.33 7.01
N ALA A 357 14.84 22.74 7.23
CA ALA A 357 13.67 21.87 7.06
C ALA A 357 13.51 21.43 5.60
N PHE A 358 13.70 22.33 4.64
CA PHE A 358 13.74 22.00 3.22
C PHE A 358 14.91 21.09 2.87
N ALA A 359 16.12 21.32 3.41
CA ALA A 359 17.25 20.44 3.16
C ALA A 359 17.00 19.00 3.65
N ALA A 360 16.31 18.84 4.79
CA ALA A 360 15.90 17.53 5.29
C ALA A 360 14.86 16.87 4.37
N PHE A 361 13.85 17.63 3.93
CA PHE A 361 12.86 17.16 2.96
C PHE A 361 13.49 16.75 1.62
N ALA A 362 14.41 17.57 1.11
CA ALA A 362 15.14 17.28 -0.11
C ALA A 362 15.98 16.01 0.01
N GLY A 363 16.70 15.85 1.12
CA GLY A 363 17.44 14.61 1.40
C GLY A 363 16.54 13.38 1.44
N PHE A 364 15.34 13.48 2.01
CA PHE A 364 14.34 12.41 1.98
C PHE A 364 13.90 12.08 0.55
N VAL A 365 13.50 13.09 -0.24
CA VAL A 365 13.04 12.91 -1.63
C VAL A 365 14.14 12.32 -2.53
N GLU A 366 15.37 12.77 -2.37
CA GLU A 366 16.52 12.31 -3.15
C GLU A 366 16.98 10.90 -2.77
N GLY A 367 16.74 10.48 -1.52
CA GLY A 367 17.03 9.12 -1.05
C GLY A 367 16.02 8.07 -1.52
N LEU A 368 14.85 8.49 -2.03
CA LEU A 368 13.82 7.55 -2.47
C LEU A 368 14.24 6.74 -3.70
N PRO A 369 13.89 5.44 -3.76
CA PRO A 369 14.05 4.65 -4.96
C PRO A 369 13.17 5.20 -6.10
N ALA A 370 13.32 4.66 -7.31
CA ALA A 370 12.48 5.01 -8.47
C ALA A 370 11.04 4.47 -8.35
N SER A 371 10.36 4.74 -7.24
CA SER A 371 9.00 4.28 -6.93
C SER A 371 8.05 5.47 -6.82
N VAL A 372 6.89 5.37 -7.48
CA VAL A 372 5.85 6.42 -7.48
C VAL A 372 4.98 6.38 -6.21
N GLN A 373 5.02 5.28 -5.46
CA GLN A 373 4.03 4.95 -4.42
C GLN A 373 3.96 6.00 -3.31
N ILE A 374 5.11 6.48 -2.81
CA ILE A 374 5.14 7.45 -1.71
C ILE A 374 4.64 8.84 -2.13
N PHE A 375 4.88 9.25 -3.37
CA PHE A 375 4.31 10.50 -3.88
C PHE A 375 2.81 10.37 -4.09
N SER A 376 2.34 9.24 -4.62
CA SER A 376 0.89 9.02 -4.73
C SER A 376 0.22 9.07 -3.34
N LEU A 377 0.86 8.47 -2.34
CA LEU A 377 0.41 8.52 -0.96
C LEU A 377 0.32 9.95 -0.40
N LEU A 378 1.42 10.71 -0.45
CA LEU A 378 1.48 12.06 0.11
C LEU A 378 0.47 12.99 -0.58
N ASP A 379 0.31 12.85 -1.89
CA ASP A 379 -0.69 13.60 -2.66
C ASP A 379 -2.14 13.28 -2.22
N HIS A 380 -2.44 12.01 -1.90
CA HIS A 380 -3.78 11.58 -1.50
C HIS A 380 -4.09 11.79 -0.01
N ASN A 381 -3.07 11.87 0.83
CA ASN A 381 -3.25 11.95 2.27
C ASN A 381 -2.51 13.17 2.84
N ARG A 382 -3.23 14.29 2.90
CA ARG A 382 -2.71 15.55 3.45
C ARG A 382 -2.26 15.41 4.91
N ASP A 383 -2.88 14.54 5.70
CA ASP A 383 -2.46 14.31 7.08
C ASP A 383 -1.08 13.64 7.13
N LEU A 384 -0.77 12.74 6.20
CA LEU A 384 0.56 12.14 6.09
C LEU A 384 1.59 13.13 5.55
N THR A 385 1.19 14.00 4.62
CA THR A 385 2.04 15.12 4.17
C THR A 385 2.35 16.08 5.31
N ARG A 386 1.34 16.44 6.12
CA ARG A 386 1.52 17.27 7.31
C ARG A 386 2.39 16.56 8.35
N LEU A 387 2.15 15.28 8.60
CA LEU A 387 2.97 14.48 9.52
C LEU A 387 4.42 14.41 9.07
N LEU A 388 4.68 14.19 7.78
CA LEU A 388 6.04 14.22 7.24
C LEU A 388 6.66 15.60 7.49
N GLY A 389 5.93 16.66 7.19
CA GLY A 389 6.33 18.03 7.49
C GLY A 389 6.66 18.23 8.98
N ASP A 390 5.76 17.83 9.89
CA ASP A 390 5.93 17.92 11.34
C ASP A 390 7.14 17.13 11.81
N VAL A 391 7.37 15.92 11.30
CA VAL A 391 8.55 15.12 11.62
C VAL A 391 9.83 15.85 11.19
N LEU A 392 9.85 16.45 10.00
CA LEU A 392 11.00 17.18 9.47
C LEU A 392 11.25 18.51 10.19
N VAL A 393 10.19 19.21 10.62
CA VAL A 393 10.28 20.49 11.34
C VAL A 393 10.60 20.29 12.83
N LEU A 394 9.89 19.39 13.50
CA LEU A 394 9.97 19.22 14.95
C LEU A 394 11.13 18.31 15.39
N SER A 395 11.64 17.46 14.50
CA SER A 395 12.72 16.52 14.82
C SER A 395 13.76 16.41 13.69
N PRO A 396 14.81 17.26 13.72
CA PRO A 396 15.94 17.18 12.78
C PRO A 396 16.60 15.79 12.74
N ARG A 397 16.55 15.08 13.88
CA ARG A 397 17.08 13.73 14.01
C ARG A 397 16.27 12.72 13.23
N LEU A 398 14.94 12.73 13.37
CA LEU A 398 14.06 11.88 12.56
C LEU A 398 14.15 12.24 11.08
N GLY A 399 14.31 13.52 10.74
CA GLY A 399 14.59 13.94 9.37
C GLY A 399 15.88 13.34 8.81
N THR A 400 16.95 13.29 9.61
CA THR A 400 18.20 12.61 9.22
C THR A 400 18.00 11.09 9.08
N THR A 401 17.23 10.48 9.97
CA THR A 401 16.87 9.06 9.89
C THR A 401 16.09 8.76 8.61
N LEU A 402 15.09 9.57 8.25
CA LEU A 402 14.31 9.44 7.02
C LEU A 402 15.14 9.70 5.77
N ARG A 403 16.12 10.60 5.81
CA ARG A 403 17.07 10.79 4.71
C ARG A 403 17.89 9.53 4.43
N ASN A 404 18.39 8.88 5.48
CA ASN A 404 19.22 7.69 5.33
C ASN A 404 18.39 6.42 5.07
N HIS A 405 17.16 6.38 5.57
CA HIS A 405 16.24 5.24 5.47
C HIS A 405 14.82 5.70 5.10
N PRO A 406 14.61 6.19 3.88
CA PRO A 406 13.33 6.82 3.50
C PRO A 406 12.15 5.84 3.49
N MET A 407 12.41 4.54 3.32
CA MET A 407 11.40 3.48 3.40
C MET A 407 10.81 3.30 4.81
N LEU A 408 11.40 3.89 5.86
CA LEU A 408 10.76 3.91 7.18
C LEU A 408 9.42 4.64 7.17
N PHE A 409 9.23 5.60 6.26
CA PHE A 409 7.96 6.31 6.15
C PHE A 409 6.82 5.41 5.63
N ASP A 410 7.15 4.33 4.92
CA ASP A 410 6.15 3.32 4.51
C ASP A 410 5.51 2.62 5.72
N LEU A 411 6.16 2.65 6.89
CA LEU A 411 5.59 2.10 8.11
C LEU A 411 4.32 2.83 8.53
N VAL A 412 4.24 4.14 8.26
CA VAL A 412 3.09 4.98 8.63
C VAL A 412 1.81 4.52 7.92
N LEU A 413 1.96 3.75 6.83
CA LEU A 413 0.84 3.25 6.03
C LEU A 413 0.12 2.08 6.67
N PHE A 414 0.76 1.43 7.64
CA PHE A 414 0.15 0.33 8.35
C PHE A 414 -0.84 0.88 9.38
N ARG A 415 -2.04 0.29 9.42
CA ARG A 415 -3.11 0.66 10.37
C ARG A 415 -2.61 0.65 11.82
N ASP A 416 -1.73 -0.30 12.12
CA ASP A 416 -1.21 -0.50 13.46
C ASP A 416 -0.06 0.46 13.78
N PHE A 417 0.37 1.33 12.86
CA PHE A 417 1.49 2.25 13.12
C PHE A 417 1.25 3.13 14.35
N PHE A 418 0.02 3.59 14.57
CA PHE A 418 -0.35 4.39 15.76
C PHE A 418 -0.94 3.55 16.91
N ALA A 419 -1.02 2.23 16.77
CA ALA A 419 -1.41 1.35 17.87
C ALA A 419 -0.30 1.30 18.94
N PRO A 420 -0.60 0.90 20.18
CA PRO A 420 0.43 0.64 21.20
C PRO A 420 1.51 -0.31 20.67
N LEU A 421 2.78 -0.02 20.98
CA LEU A 421 3.87 -0.92 20.62
C LEU A 421 3.83 -2.20 21.47
N PRO A 422 4.17 -3.37 20.91
CA PRO A 422 4.23 -4.63 21.67
C PRO A 422 5.20 -4.53 22.85
N ASP A 423 5.00 -5.27 23.92
CA ASP A 423 5.94 -5.34 25.04
C ASP A 423 7.27 -6.06 24.66
N ALA A 424 8.18 -6.17 25.63
CA ALA A 424 9.49 -6.80 25.42
C ALA A 424 9.37 -8.27 25.00
N ASP A 425 8.48 -9.04 25.63
CA ASP A 425 8.32 -10.48 25.36
C ASP A 425 7.75 -10.74 23.96
N SER A 426 6.76 -9.93 23.55
CA SER A 426 6.17 -10.02 22.21
C SER A 426 7.19 -9.65 21.12
N PHE A 427 7.99 -8.60 21.35
CA PHE A 427 9.01 -8.19 20.39
C PHE A 427 10.19 -9.16 20.34
N GLU A 428 10.57 -9.74 21.48
CA GLU A 428 11.55 -10.82 21.56
C GLU A 428 11.10 -12.01 20.70
N THR A 429 9.83 -12.40 20.82
CA THR A 429 9.25 -13.49 20.01
C THR A 429 9.31 -13.16 18.51
N GLU A 430 8.89 -11.95 18.10
CA GLU A 430 8.97 -11.49 16.70
C GLU A 430 10.41 -11.57 16.16
N LEU A 431 11.39 -11.12 16.94
CA LEU A 431 12.80 -11.16 16.54
C LEU A 431 13.31 -12.60 16.40
N ARG A 432 12.97 -13.49 17.35
CA ARG A 432 13.40 -14.90 17.32
C ARG A 432 12.83 -15.64 16.13
N ASP A 433 11.55 -15.45 15.84
CA ASP A 433 10.90 -16.05 14.67
C ASP A 433 11.53 -15.54 13.37
N GLY A 434 11.89 -14.25 13.34
CA GLY A 434 12.50 -13.62 12.18
C GLY A 434 13.93 -14.07 11.87
N ILE A 435 14.72 -14.48 12.88
CA ILE A 435 16.13 -14.87 12.72
C ILE A 435 16.36 -16.39 12.63
N SER A 436 15.30 -17.20 12.64
CA SER A 436 15.44 -18.66 12.62
C SER A 436 16.29 -19.12 11.43
N ASP A 437 17.26 -20.00 11.70
CA ASP A 437 18.17 -20.59 10.71
C ASP A 437 19.02 -19.59 9.91
N MET A 438 19.16 -18.35 10.38
CA MET A 438 20.00 -17.33 9.74
C MET A 438 21.45 -17.35 10.25
N PRO A 439 22.43 -17.03 9.40
CA PRO A 439 23.77 -16.67 9.85
C PRO A 439 23.74 -15.50 10.83
N VAL A 440 24.68 -15.48 11.77
CA VAL A 440 24.76 -14.46 12.83
C VAL A 440 24.80 -13.04 12.25
N GLU A 441 25.58 -12.81 11.19
CA GLU A 441 25.67 -11.47 10.58
C GLU A 441 24.30 -11.01 10.05
N SER A 442 23.59 -11.86 9.32
CA SER A 442 22.26 -11.56 8.77
C SER A 442 21.21 -11.40 9.87
N ALA A 443 21.29 -12.18 10.95
CA ALA A 443 20.43 -12.04 12.12
C ALA A 443 20.62 -10.66 12.78
N LEU A 444 21.87 -10.19 12.95
CA LEU A 444 22.17 -8.87 13.51
C LEU A 444 21.68 -7.73 12.60
N GLU A 445 21.75 -7.88 11.28
CA GLU A 445 21.17 -6.92 10.33
C GLU A 445 19.64 -6.84 10.45
N LEU A 446 18.95 -7.99 10.53
CA LEU A 446 17.49 -8.02 10.74
C LEU A 446 17.11 -7.35 12.06
N ILE A 447 17.80 -7.69 13.15
CA ILE A 447 17.57 -7.10 14.48
C ILE A 447 17.79 -5.58 14.42
N THR A 448 18.83 -5.12 13.73
CA THR A 448 19.12 -3.69 13.55
C THR A 448 18.02 -2.97 12.81
N ARG A 449 17.58 -3.51 11.68
CA ARG A 449 16.47 -2.95 10.90
C ARG A 449 15.18 -2.89 11.73
N LYS A 450 14.77 -4.00 12.34
CA LYS A 450 13.54 -4.09 13.15
C LYS A 450 13.55 -3.16 14.36
N THR A 451 14.70 -3.03 15.02
CA THR A 451 14.87 -2.09 16.14
C THR A 451 14.75 -0.63 15.67
N ARG A 452 15.30 -0.29 14.50
CA ARG A 452 15.16 1.04 13.90
C ARG A 452 13.71 1.35 13.53
N GLU A 453 13.00 0.41 12.91
CA GLU A 453 11.57 0.54 12.58
C GLU A 453 10.73 0.81 13.84
N ARG A 454 10.96 0.03 14.90
CA ARG A 454 10.27 0.17 16.18
C ARG A 454 10.55 1.52 16.85
N ARG A 455 11.82 1.96 16.87
CA ARG A 455 12.21 3.27 17.39
C ARG A 455 11.55 4.41 16.63
N PHE A 456 11.60 4.36 15.30
CA PHE A 456 10.95 5.34 14.44
C PHE A 456 9.46 5.46 14.77
N ARG A 457 8.76 4.33 14.88
CA ARG A 457 7.33 4.31 15.27
C ARG A 457 7.08 4.95 16.64
N ALA A 458 7.85 4.57 17.66
CA ALA A 458 7.70 5.13 19.01
C ALA A 458 7.94 6.65 19.05
N GLU A 459 8.94 7.13 18.32
CA GLU A 459 9.27 8.56 18.28
C GLU A 459 8.24 9.38 17.52
N VAL A 460 7.74 8.87 16.38
CA VAL A 460 6.67 9.53 15.62
C VAL A 460 5.39 9.57 16.44
N GLN A 461 5.01 8.48 17.14
CA GLN A 461 3.87 8.49 18.06
C GLN A 461 4.01 9.54 19.18
N GLY A 462 5.23 9.68 19.72
CA GLY A 462 5.53 10.72 20.72
C GLY A 462 5.39 12.14 20.16
N LEU A 463 5.91 12.36 18.95
CA LEU A 463 5.86 13.65 18.26
C LEU A 463 4.42 14.04 17.88
N SER A 464 3.62 13.07 17.43
CA SER A 464 2.20 13.26 17.10
C SER A 464 1.27 13.33 18.33
N GLY A 465 1.80 13.22 19.55
CA GLY A 465 1.02 13.25 20.78
C GLY A 465 0.13 12.02 21.03
N VAL A 466 0.30 10.95 20.24
CA VAL A 466 -0.41 9.67 20.41
C VAL A 466 0.09 8.92 21.64
N ALA A 467 1.39 8.97 21.89
CA ALA A 467 2.03 8.39 23.06
C ALA A 467 2.66 9.50 23.92
N ASP A 468 2.44 9.45 25.24
CA ASP A 468 3.12 10.35 26.16
C ASP A 468 4.59 9.95 26.36
N ARG A 469 5.37 10.83 27.00
CA ARG A 469 6.79 10.58 27.24
C ARG A 469 7.05 9.25 27.94
N VAL A 470 6.23 8.90 28.94
CA VAL A 470 6.41 7.68 29.73
C VAL A 470 6.19 6.44 28.87
N THR A 471 5.17 6.48 28.01
CA THR A 471 4.86 5.39 27.07
C THR A 471 5.97 5.22 26.03
N VAL A 472 6.48 6.32 25.47
CA VAL A 472 7.62 6.27 24.54
C VAL A 472 8.86 5.70 25.22
N GLY A 473 9.16 6.16 26.45
CA GLY A 473 10.31 5.68 27.21
C GLY A 473 10.26 4.19 27.49
N ARG A 474 9.09 3.69 27.91
CA ARG A 474 8.83 2.25 28.08
C ARG A 474 8.98 1.48 26.77
N ALA A 475 8.38 1.95 25.68
CA ALA A 475 8.44 1.25 24.39
C ALA A 475 9.88 1.11 23.84
N LEU A 476 10.71 2.13 24.05
CA LEU A 476 12.13 2.12 23.72
C LEU A 476 12.92 1.17 24.63
N SER A 477 12.66 1.19 25.94
CA SER A 477 13.27 0.28 26.92
C SER A 477 12.91 -1.18 26.67
N ASP A 478 11.64 -1.48 26.39
CA ASP A 478 11.16 -2.82 26.07
C ASP A 478 11.82 -3.35 24.79
N GLY A 479 11.99 -2.47 23.79
CA GLY A 479 12.73 -2.79 22.57
C GLY A 479 14.19 -3.13 22.84
N ALA A 480 14.88 -2.35 23.69
CA ALA A 480 16.26 -2.62 24.07
C ALA A 480 16.40 -3.93 24.87
N GLU A 481 15.50 -4.18 25.81
CA GLU A 481 15.49 -5.39 26.63
C GLU A 481 15.31 -6.65 25.79
N ALA A 482 14.33 -6.67 24.89
CA ALA A 482 14.10 -7.77 23.95
C ALA A 482 15.35 -8.08 23.12
N VAL A 483 15.99 -7.04 22.57
CA VAL A 483 17.19 -7.19 21.75
C VAL A 483 18.38 -7.72 22.56
N ILE A 484 18.57 -7.24 23.80
CA ILE A 484 19.63 -7.76 24.69
C ILE A 484 19.44 -9.26 24.93
N ARG A 485 18.21 -9.72 25.19
CA ARG A 485 17.90 -11.14 25.41
C ARG A 485 18.18 -11.99 24.17
N VAL A 486 17.77 -11.52 22.98
CA VAL A 486 18.04 -12.22 21.72
C VAL A 486 19.55 -12.28 21.42
N VAL A 487 20.26 -11.16 21.59
CA VAL A 487 21.72 -11.09 21.34
C VAL A 487 22.51 -11.94 22.34
N ARG A 488 22.06 -12.04 23.60
CA ARG A 488 22.64 -12.97 24.58
C ARG A 488 22.63 -14.41 24.05
N ASP A 489 21.49 -14.87 23.56
CA ASP A 489 21.33 -16.26 23.10
C ASP A 489 22.10 -16.53 21.81
N LEU A 490 22.12 -15.57 20.88
CA LEU A 490 22.95 -15.66 19.68
C LEU A 490 24.44 -15.73 20.05
N ALA A 491 24.90 -14.87 20.95
CA ALA A 491 26.30 -14.82 21.36
C ALA A 491 26.70 -16.09 22.12
N ARG A 492 25.80 -16.63 22.95
CA ARG A 492 25.98 -17.91 23.63
C ARG A 492 26.10 -19.05 22.62
N THR A 493 25.16 -19.16 21.70
CA THR A 493 25.17 -20.20 20.65
C THR A 493 26.46 -20.15 19.81
N ASP A 494 26.93 -18.95 19.47
CA ASP A 494 28.19 -18.80 18.73
C ASP A 494 29.42 -19.17 19.59
N MET A 495 29.44 -18.79 20.86
CA MET A 495 30.48 -19.20 21.80
C MET A 495 30.54 -20.74 21.95
N GLU A 496 29.39 -21.39 22.07
CA GLU A 496 29.29 -22.86 22.11
C GLU A 496 29.76 -23.49 20.80
N ARG A 497 29.38 -22.91 19.66
CA ARG A 497 29.83 -23.34 18.34
C ARG A 497 31.35 -23.28 18.20
N ARG A 498 31.98 -22.21 18.72
CA ARG A 498 33.44 -21.97 18.59
C ARG A 498 34.29 -22.71 19.63
N HIS A 499 33.84 -22.77 20.89
CA HIS A 499 34.65 -23.19 22.03
C HIS A 499 34.07 -24.37 22.83
N GLY A 500 32.92 -24.90 22.41
CA GLY A 500 32.16 -25.90 23.15
C GLY A 500 31.30 -25.29 24.25
N ALA A 501 30.34 -26.06 24.75
CA ALA A 501 29.48 -25.65 25.86
C ALA A 501 30.25 -25.66 27.19
N ILE A 502 29.81 -24.80 28.10
CA ILE A 502 30.25 -24.73 29.50
C ILE A 502 29.01 -24.56 30.38
N GLU A 503 29.01 -25.14 31.58
CA GLU A 503 27.96 -24.91 32.57
C GLU A 503 28.03 -23.48 33.13
N GLY A 504 26.87 -22.90 33.44
CA GLY A 504 26.75 -21.54 33.97
C GLY A 504 26.08 -20.57 32.99
N ASP A 505 25.79 -19.37 33.48
CA ASP A 505 25.04 -18.35 32.74
C ASP A 505 25.64 -16.94 32.90
N ILE A 506 25.27 -16.06 31.98
CA ILE A 506 25.64 -14.65 31.98
C ILE A 506 24.43 -13.78 32.36
N LEU A 507 24.63 -12.86 33.27
CA LEU A 507 23.67 -11.85 33.69
C LEU A 507 24.02 -10.51 33.04
N VAL A 508 23.02 -9.80 32.54
CA VAL A 508 23.15 -8.43 32.05
C VAL A 508 22.30 -7.52 32.93
N LEU A 509 22.95 -6.63 33.66
CA LEU A 509 22.30 -5.62 34.51
C LEU A 509 22.16 -4.33 33.72
N ALA A 510 20.91 -3.92 33.51
CA ALA A 510 20.58 -2.62 32.96
C ALA A 510 20.68 -1.53 34.04
N MET A 511 21.52 -0.54 33.79
CA MET A 511 21.73 0.61 34.66
C MET A 511 21.11 1.87 34.03
N GLY A 512 21.28 3.01 34.71
CA GLY A 512 20.88 4.32 34.17
C GLY A 512 19.40 4.39 33.78
N ARG A 513 19.13 4.93 32.58
CA ARG A 513 17.77 5.11 32.06
C ARG A 513 17.11 3.80 31.64
N LEU A 514 17.87 2.83 31.14
CA LEU A 514 17.33 1.51 30.81
C LEU A 514 16.83 0.81 32.07
N GLY A 515 17.60 0.85 33.16
CA GLY A 515 17.19 0.27 34.45
C GLY A 515 15.92 0.91 35.03
N GLN A 516 15.65 2.18 34.69
CA GLN A 516 14.42 2.90 35.07
C GLN A 516 13.27 2.74 34.06
N ARG A 517 13.52 2.06 32.94
CA ARG A 517 12.58 1.93 31.80
C ARG A 517 12.09 3.29 31.25
N ASP A 518 12.98 4.29 31.20
CA ASP A 518 12.75 5.65 30.68
C ASP A 518 13.81 6.03 29.63
N LEU A 519 14.06 5.14 28.66
CA LEU A 519 14.98 5.46 27.56
C LEU A 519 14.45 6.63 26.73
N THR A 520 15.37 7.45 26.24
CA THR A 520 15.08 8.45 25.21
C THR A 520 15.64 8.04 23.87
N ALA A 521 15.17 8.71 22.83
CA ALA A 521 15.72 8.76 21.49
C ALA A 521 17.27 8.63 21.41
N THR A 522 17.99 9.35 22.26
CA THR A 522 19.46 9.49 22.23
C THR A 522 20.15 8.82 23.41
N SER A 523 19.45 7.96 24.16
CA SER A 523 20.05 7.31 25.33
C SER A 523 21.05 6.22 24.92
N ASP A 524 22.19 6.22 25.58
CA ASP A 524 23.11 5.09 25.58
C ASP A 524 22.54 3.95 26.45
N LEU A 525 22.98 2.72 26.20
CA LEU A 525 22.66 1.57 27.05
C LEU A 525 23.76 1.39 28.09
N ASP A 526 23.47 1.74 29.34
CA ASP A 526 24.35 1.48 30.47
C ASP A 526 24.21 0.01 30.91
N LEU A 527 25.19 -0.83 30.59
CA LEU A 527 25.14 -2.29 30.84
C LEU A 527 26.31 -2.76 31.72
N VAL A 528 26.01 -3.60 32.71
CA VAL A 528 27.01 -4.33 33.51
C VAL A 528 26.81 -5.82 33.30
N PHE A 529 27.87 -6.52 32.91
CA PHE A 529 27.85 -7.97 32.70
C PHE A 529 28.37 -8.70 33.92
N ALA A 530 27.75 -9.81 34.29
CA ALA A 530 28.18 -10.71 35.34
C ALA A 530 28.03 -12.16 34.89
N TRP A 531 28.67 -13.11 35.55
CA TRP A 531 28.45 -14.53 35.28
C TRP A 531 28.47 -15.37 36.53
N ASP A 532 27.78 -16.50 36.47
CA ASP A 532 27.76 -17.51 37.52
C ASP A 532 28.04 -18.89 36.90
N ALA A 533 29.11 -19.54 37.34
CA ALA A 533 29.55 -20.84 36.87
C ALA A 533 30.51 -21.50 37.90
N PRO A 534 30.62 -22.84 37.90
CA PRO A 534 31.57 -23.56 38.75
C PRO A 534 33.01 -23.07 38.59
N ASP A 535 33.78 -23.05 39.69
CA ASP A 535 35.17 -22.54 39.74
C ASP A 535 36.12 -23.30 38.81
N ASP A 536 35.88 -24.59 38.63
CA ASP A 536 36.62 -25.50 37.77
C ASP A 536 35.96 -25.71 36.40
N GLY A 537 34.92 -24.92 36.09
CA GLY A 537 34.20 -24.97 34.84
C GLY A 537 35.13 -24.76 33.65
N GLN A 538 35.14 -25.71 32.72
CA GLN A 538 35.91 -25.65 31.48
C GLN A 538 35.03 -26.05 30.30
N SER A 539 35.10 -25.29 29.21
CA SER A 539 34.39 -25.64 27.99
C SER A 539 35.01 -26.85 27.32
N ALA A 540 34.20 -27.67 26.65
CA ALA A 540 34.67 -28.92 26.02
C ALA A 540 35.74 -28.70 24.92
N GLY A 541 35.87 -27.49 24.38
CA GLY A 541 36.65 -27.20 23.17
C GLY A 541 36.01 -27.84 21.93
N ARG A 542 36.43 -27.42 20.73
CA ARG A 542 35.95 -28.04 19.48
C ARG A 542 37.11 -28.35 18.54
N SER A 543 37.14 -29.57 18.00
CA SER A 543 38.12 -29.95 16.98
C SER A 543 37.91 -29.12 15.71
N GLY A 544 38.95 -28.40 15.26
CA GLY A 544 38.86 -27.42 14.17
C GLY A 544 38.26 -26.06 14.55
N GLY A 545 37.91 -25.84 15.83
CA GLY A 545 37.46 -24.57 16.39
C GLY A 545 38.45 -24.00 17.42
N GLY A 546 37.97 -23.09 18.27
CA GLY A 546 38.76 -22.57 19.37
C GLY A 546 38.98 -23.62 20.47
N GLY A 547 40.15 -23.58 21.12
CA GLY A 547 40.48 -24.46 22.24
C GLY A 547 39.53 -24.26 23.44
N ALA A 548 39.60 -25.22 24.38
CA ALA A 548 38.89 -25.17 25.65
C ALA A 548 39.22 -23.89 26.43
N LEU A 549 38.20 -23.28 27.05
CA LEU A 549 38.34 -22.07 27.86
C LEU A 549 37.84 -22.36 29.28
N GLY A 550 38.56 -21.86 30.29
CA GLY A 550 38.02 -21.81 31.65
C GLY A 550 36.90 -20.77 31.78
N ALA A 551 36.03 -20.93 32.77
CA ALA A 551 34.82 -20.12 32.98
C ALA A 551 35.08 -18.61 32.86
N THR A 552 36.05 -18.06 33.59
CA THR A 552 36.39 -16.63 33.54
C THR A 552 36.68 -16.12 32.13
N ALA A 553 37.49 -16.86 31.37
CA ALA A 553 37.85 -16.47 30.00
C ALA A 553 36.66 -16.63 29.04
N TYR A 554 35.84 -17.67 29.23
CA TYR A 554 34.66 -17.93 28.42
C TYR A 554 33.63 -16.81 28.57
N PHE A 555 33.21 -16.50 29.81
CA PHE A 555 32.17 -15.50 30.06
C PHE A 555 32.65 -14.07 29.82
N THR A 556 33.92 -13.77 30.05
CA THR A 556 34.50 -12.47 29.65
C THR A 556 34.41 -12.26 28.13
N ARG A 557 34.75 -13.30 27.34
CA ARG A 557 34.63 -13.24 25.87
C ARG A 557 33.19 -13.18 25.40
N LEU A 558 32.28 -13.90 26.05
CA LEU A 558 30.85 -13.83 25.77
C LEU A 558 30.32 -12.40 25.99
N ALA A 559 30.61 -11.79 27.14
CA ALA A 559 30.24 -10.41 27.44
C ALA A 559 30.81 -9.41 26.42
N GLN A 560 32.09 -9.55 26.06
CA GLN A 560 32.72 -8.71 25.03
C GLN A 560 32.08 -8.89 23.66
N THR A 561 31.70 -10.12 23.29
CA THR A 561 30.98 -10.43 22.04
C THR A 561 29.62 -9.75 22.04
N MET A 562 28.85 -9.87 23.12
CA MET A 562 27.56 -9.19 23.26
C MET A 562 27.69 -7.68 23.15
N ALA A 563 28.64 -7.07 23.88
CA ALA A 563 28.88 -5.64 23.82
C ALA A 563 29.29 -5.19 22.40
N SER A 564 30.12 -5.99 21.72
CA SER A 564 30.52 -5.73 20.34
C SER A 564 29.37 -5.85 19.35
N TRP A 565 28.43 -6.78 19.53
CA TRP A 565 27.31 -6.97 18.61
C TRP A 565 26.19 -5.96 18.84
N LEU A 566 25.92 -5.63 20.10
CA LEU A 566 24.96 -4.58 20.45
C LEU A 566 25.50 -3.18 20.06
N GLY A 567 26.81 -2.97 20.10
CA GLY A 567 27.47 -1.67 19.86
C GLY A 567 28.12 -1.51 18.48
N GLY A 568 28.24 -2.60 17.72
CA GLY A 568 28.92 -2.64 16.43
C GLY A 568 28.05 -2.11 15.28
N ALA A 569 28.71 -1.69 14.21
CA ALA A 569 28.05 -1.33 12.96
C ALA A 569 27.82 -2.59 12.10
N THR A 570 26.59 -2.75 11.61
CA THR A 570 26.20 -3.74 10.59
C THR A 570 26.02 -3.06 9.22
N GLY A 571 25.67 -3.81 8.17
CA GLY A 571 25.22 -3.23 6.90
C GLY A 571 24.00 -2.31 7.05
N GLU A 572 23.24 -2.48 8.13
CA GLU A 572 22.06 -1.68 8.50
C GLU A 572 22.38 -0.54 9.48
N GLY A 573 23.66 -0.34 9.84
CA GLY A 573 24.11 0.70 10.77
C GLY A 573 24.34 0.20 12.20
N VAL A 574 24.42 1.13 13.15
CA VAL A 574 24.70 0.84 14.57
C VAL A 574 23.39 0.59 15.31
N LEU A 575 23.36 -0.48 16.12
CA LEU A 575 22.19 -0.90 16.87
C LEU A 575 21.98 -0.04 18.14
N PHE A 576 22.97 0.01 19.03
CA PHE A 576 22.98 0.87 20.22
C PHE A 576 24.36 1.52 20.43
N SER A 577 24.38 2.67 21.10
CA SER A 577 25.57 3.11 21.83
C SER A 577 25.56 2.42 23.19
N ILE A 578 26.66 1.79 23.60
CA ILE A 578 26.74 1.08 24.88
C ILE A 578 27.80 1.70 25.77
N ASP A 579 27.42 1.92 27.03
CA ASP A 579 28.34 2.29 28.10
C ASP A 579 28.44 1.12 29.09
N THR A 580 29.68 0.68 29.36
CA THR A 580 29.97 -0.40 30.31
C THR A 580 30.78 0.08 31.52
N ARG A 581 30.95 1.40 31.69
CA ARG A 581 31.83 2.00 32.69
C ARG A 581 31.31 1.90 34.13
N LEU A 582 30.02 1.64 34.31
CA LEU A 582 29.39 1.51 35.64
C LEU A 582 29.67 0.17 36.35
N ARG A 583 30.46 -0.71 35.75
CA ARG A 583 30.89 -1.99 36.37
C ARG A 583 31.85 -1.75 37.56
N PRO A 584 31.97 -2.71 38.51
CA PRO A 584 32.92 -2.63 39.61
C PRO A 584 34.35 -2.31 39.13
N ASP A 585 35.04 -1.39 39.83
CA ASP A 585 36.37 -0.86 39.49
C ASP A 585 36.47 -0.16 38.11
N GLY A 586 35.33 0.10 37.45
CA GLY A 586 35.24 0.82 36.19
C GLY A 586 36.10 0.21 35.09
N GLU A 587 36.83 1.05 34.35
CA GLU A 587 37.71 0.59 33.25
C GLU A 587 38.85 -0.35 33.70
N LYS A 588 39.23 -0.29 34.97
CA LYS A 588 40.32 -1.10 35.54
C LYS A 588 39.86 -2.48 36.02
N GLY A 589 38.55 -2.68 36.18
CA GLY A 589 37.94 -3.94 36.59
C GLY A 589 37.79 -4.94 35.46
N ALA A 590 37.51 -6.20 35.82
CA ALA A 590 37.17 -7.24 34.85
C ALA A 590 35.93 -6.83 34.03
N PHE A 591 35.91 -7.13 32.74
CA PHE A 591 34.79 -6.75 31.87
C PHE A 591 33.48 -7.44 32.26
N ALA A 592 33.57 -8.69 32.74
CA ALA A 592 32.48 -9.43 33.36
C ALA A 592 32.99 -10.11 34.65
N PRO A 593 32.82 -9.50 35.83
CA PRO A 593 33.11 -10.17 37.09
C PRO A 593 32.17 -11.36 37.34
N ARG A 594 32.59 -12.24 38.27
CA ARG A 594 31.69 -13.26 38.82
C ARG A 594 30.59 -12.60 39.64
N LEU A 595 29.42 -13.24 39.69
CA LEU A 595 28.25 -12.73 40.39
C LEU A 595 28.50 -12.52 41.90
N ASP A 596 29.33 -13.34 42.53
CA ASP A 596 29.72 -13.21 43.94
C ASP A 596 30.65 -12.01 44.24
N ARG A 597 31.16 -11.35 43.19
CA ARG A 597 32.01 -10.15 43.29
C ARG A 597 31.30 -8.85 42.91
N LEU A 598 30.02 -8.94 42.50
CA LEU A 598 29.12 -7.81 42.33
C LEU A 598 28.39 -7.54 43.64
#